data_AF-A0A5U3FBV5-F1
#
_entry.id   AF-A0A5U3FBV5-F1
#
_cell.length_a   1.000
_cell.length_b   1.000
_cell.length_c   1.000
_cell.angle_alpha   90.00
_cell.angle_beta   90.00
_cell.angle_gamma   90.00
#
_symmetry.space_group_name_H-M   'P 1'
#
loop_
_entity.id
_entity.type
_entity.pdbx_description
1 polymer ?
#
loop_
_entity_poly.entity_id
_entity_poly.type
_entity_poly.pdbx_seq_one_letter_code
_entity_poly.pdbx_strand_id
1 'polypeptide(L)'
;MPVISGVLKDGAGLPIAGCTIQLKAVNTTSAVIMTTTARVGVTAGTYRIDALPARYEVTLAVEDFRPQKVGIIDVYTDSPDGSLNDFLTATKVEYLTPDVMNQFNLLAQHSREAADAAAAASQGASTIKDAAEKAASNAALSEKSAGASALAARVSETAAAGSSSGAASSAAGAAASVASAKSDAASAAASKLNAATSAAVAVTSATTAQTAADAASASKDVAAKSASDANAVATA
;
A
#
# COMPACT_ATOMS: atom_id res chain seq x y z
N MET A 1 -10.69 -26.20 -69.15
CA MET A 1 -9.61 -27.20 -69.02
C MET A 1 -8.34 -26.47 -69.34
N PRO A 2 -7.32 -26.50 -68.47
CA PRO A 2 -6.06 -25.83 -68.73
C PRO A 2 -5.36 -26.46 -69.94
N VAL A 3 -4.81 -25.59 -70.80
CA VAL A 3 -4.10 -25.98 -72.00
C VAL A 3 -2.60 -25.83 -71.77
N ILE A 4 -1.89 -26.96 -71.81
CA ILE A 4 -0.43 -26.98 -71.75
C ILE A 4 0.08 -26.89 -73.19
N SER A 5 0.58 -25.73 -73.58
CA SER A 5 1.02 -25.49 -74.95
C SER A 5 2.30 -24.67 -75.01
N GLY A 6 3.10 -24.88 -76.05
CA GLY A 6 4.37 -24.18 -76.19
C GLY A 6 5.29 -24.83 -77.20
N VAL A 7 6.53 -24.36 -77.21
CA VAL A 7 7.62 -24.92 -78.01
C VAL A 7 8.56 -25.68 -77.10
N LEU A 8 8.73 -26.98 -77.34
CA LEU A 8 9.70 -27.80 -76.61
C LEU A 8 11.11 -27.45 -77.11
N LYS A 9 11.95 -26.97 -76.19
CA LYS A 9 13.31 -26.54 -76.47
C LYS A 9 14.32 -27.43 -75.75
N ASP A 10 15.43 -27.71 -76.42
CA ASP A 10 16.64 -28.31 -75.82
C ASP A 10 17.31 -27.31 -74.85
N GLY A 11 18.24 -27.77 -74.01
CA GLY A 11 19.14 -26.94 -73.19
C GLY A 11 19.98 -25.94 -74.00
N ALA A 12 20.07 -26.10 -75.32
CA ALA A 12 20.62 -25.10 -76.25
C ALA A 12 19.56 -24.10 -76.81
N GLY A 13 18.30 -24.21 -76.42
CA GLY A 13 17.20 -23.32 -76.85
C GLY A 13 16.61 -23.63 -78.23
N LEU A 14 17.10 -24.67 -78.91
CA LEU A 14 16.63 -25.11 -80.22
C LEU A 14 15.34 -25.93 -80.13
N PRO A 15 14.38 -25.78 -81.07
CA PRO A 15 13.14 -26.54 -81.07
C PRO A 15 13.42 -28.02 -81.37
N ILE A 16 12.91 -28.92 -80.52
CA ILE A 16 13.04 -30.36 -80.71
C ILE A 16 11.87 -30.86 -81.55
N ALA A 17 12.12 -31.27 -82.79
CA ALA A 17 11.15 -31.99 -83.62
C ALA A 17 11.19 -33.50 -83.33
N GLY A 18 10.05 -34.20 -83.48
CA GLY A 18 10.02 -35.66 -83.30
C GLY A 18 10.06 -36.15 -81.85
N CYS A 19 9.85 -35.26 -80.87
CA CYS A 19 9.63 -35.65 -79.48
C CYS A 19 8.17 -36.05 -79.24
N THR A 20 7.94 -37.00 -78.34
CA THR A 20 6.63 -37.36 -77.80
C THR A 20 6.59 -36.99 -76.33
N ILE A 21 5.66 -36.11 -75.95
CA ILE A 21 5.41 -35.77 -74.55
C ILE A 21 4.38 -36.76 -74.00
N GLN A 22 4.71 -37.44 -72.90
CA GLN A 22 3.84 -38.36 -72.20
C GLN A 22 3.50 -37.78 -70.82
N LEU A 23 2.21 -37.55 -70.56
CA LEU A 23 1.73 -37.23 -69.21
C LEU A 23 1.03 -38.45 -68.63
N LYS A 24 1.54 -38.94 -67.50
CA LYS A 24 0.96 -40.07 -66.77
C LYS A 24 0.40 -39.58 -65.43
N ALA A 25 -0.91 -39.69 -65.23
CA ALA A 25 -1.54 -39.32 -63.97
C ALA A 25 -1.01 -40.21 -62.82
N VAL A 26 -0.57 -39.60 -61.72
CA VAL A 26 0.02 -40.25 -60.53
C VAL A 26 -1.03 -40.50 -59.45
N ASN A 27 -2.01 -39.60 -59.30
CA ASN A 27 -3.14 -39.79 -58.40
C ASN A 27 -4.40 -40.10 -59.22
N THR A 28 -4.81 -41.37 -59.22
CA THR A 28 -6.07 -41.81 -59.85
C THR A 28 -7.19 -41.81 -58.81
N THR A 29 -8.06 -40.80 -58.81
CA THR A 29 -9.39 -40.90 -58.16
C THR A 29 -10.42 -41.43 -59.17
N SER A 30 -11.54 -42.03 -58.72
CA SER A 30 -12.52 -42.79 -59.55
C SER A 30 -13.14 -42.09 -60.76
N ALA A 31 -12.85 -40.82 -61.03
CA ALA A 31 -13.20 -40.13 -62.28
C ALA A 31 -12.13 -40.28 -63.39
N VAL A 32 -10.91 -40.70 -63.03
CA VAL A 32 -9.76 -40.93 -63.92
C VAL A 32 -9.39 -42.41 -63.84
N ILE A 33 -10.37 -43.29 -64.10
CA ILE A 33 -10.16 -44.75 -64.23
C ILE A 33 -9.67 -45.01 -65.65
N MET A 34 -8.44 -44.62 -65.89
CA MET A 34 -7.57 -45.11 -66.97
C MET A 34 -6.25 -44.43 -66.71
N THR A 35 -5.14 -45.14 -66.92
CA THR A 35 -3.84 -44.51 -67.09
C THR A 35 -3.91 -43.65 -68.35
N THR A 36 -4.54 -42.46 -68.25
CA THR A 36 -4.74 -41.53 -69.36
C THR A 36 -3.37 -40.98 -69.70
N THR A 37 -2.69 -41.71 -70.57
CA THR A 37 -1.41 -41.32 -71.11
C THR A 37 -1.73 -40.41 -72.27
N ALA A 38 -1.77 -39.10 -72.01
CA ALA A 38 -1.82 -38.14 -73.11
C ALA A 38 -0.46 -38.21 -73.82
N ARG A 39 -0.48 -38.63 -75.09
CA ARG A 39 0.70 -38.67 -75.98
C ARG A 39 0.48 -37.67 -77.08
N VAL A 40 1.33 -36.64 -77.14
CA VAL A 40 1.31 -35.66 -78.22
C VAL A 40 2.66 -35.67 -78.91
N GLY A 41 2.62 -35.92 -80.22
CA GLY A 41 3.78 -35.81 -81.09
C GLY A 41 4.06 -34.34 -81.38
N VAL A 42 5.34 -33.97 -81.31
CA VAL A 42 5.78 -32.59 -81.47
C VAL A 42 6.16 -32.35 -82.93
N THR A 43 5.33 -31.60 -83.66
CA THR A 43 5.61 -31.17 -85.04
C THR A 43 6.29 -29.80 -85.01
N ALA A 44 7.53 -29.71 -85.51
CA ALA A 44 8.33 -28.49 -85.52
C ALA A 44 8.56 -27.83 -84.14
N GLY A 45 8.63 -28.64 -83.07
CA GLY A 45 8.82 -28.16 -81.70
C GLY A 45 7.52 -27.73 -80.99
N THR A 46 6.40 -27.59 -81.69
CA THR A 46 5.13 -27.14 -81.08
C THR A 46 4.32 -28.30 -80.50
N TYR A 47 3.76 -28.10 -79.29
CA TYR A 47 2.83 -29.03 -78.67
C TYR A 47 1.62 -28.29 -78.08
N ARG A 48 0.50 -29.00 -78.01
CA ARG A 48 -0.72 -28.55 -77.33
C ARG A 48 -1.41 -29.75 -76.71
N ILE A 49 -1.68 -29.68 -75.41
CA ILE A 49 -2.28 -30.76 -74.63
C ILE A 49 -3.39 -30.15 -73.77
N ASP A 50 -4.62 -30.63 -73.97
CA ASP A 50 -5.73 -30.33 -73.06
C ASP A 50 -5.60 -31.26 -71.85
N ALA A 51 -5.12 -30.73 -70.72
CA ALA A 51 -4.88 -31.51 -69.52
C ALA A 51 -6.09 -31.46 -68.59
N LEU A 52 -6.44 -32.61 -68.01
CA LEU A 52 -7.45 -32.67 -66.95
C LEU A 52 -6.80 -32.27 -65.61
N PRO A 53 -7.57 -31.83 -64.60
CA PRO A 53 -7.04 -31.53 -63.29
C PRO A 53 -6.56 -32.81 -62.58
N ALA A 54 -5.25 -33.05 -62.56
CA ALA A 54 -4.61 -34.14 -61.85
C ALA A 54 -3.11 -33.88 -61.69
N ARG A 55 -2.45 -34.71 -60.87
CA ARG A 55 -1.00 -34.76 -60.77
C ARG A 55 -0.44 -35.64 -61.88
N TYR A 56 0.43 -35.12 -62.73
CA TYR A 56 1.03 -35.86 -63.85
C TYR A 56 2.54 -35.99 -63.71
N GLU A 57 3.03 -37.20 -63.94
CA GLU A 57 4.43 -37.46 -64.24
C GLU A 57 4.66 -37.19 -65.73
N VAL A 58 5.64 -36.34 -66.02
CA VAL A 58 5.97 -35.92 -67.38
C VAL A 58 7.21 -36.68 -67.84
N THR A 59 7.07 -37.38 -68.96
CA THR A 59 8.14 -38.14 -69.62
C THR A 59 8.27 -37.69 -71.06
N LEU A 60 9.49 -37.36 -71.48
CA LEU A 60 9.82 -37.00 -72.86
C LEU A 60 10.47 -38.20 -73.56
N ALA A 61 9.98 -38.56 -74.73
CA ALA A 61 10.56 -39.60 -75.58
C ALA A 61 10.94 -38.99 -76.93
N VAL A 62 12.23 -38.90 -77.24
CA VAL A 62 12.75 -38.41 -78.52
C VAL A 62 13.11 -39.61 -79.40
N GLU A 63 12.86 -39.53 -80.70
CA GLU A 63 13.31 -40.53 -81.68
C GLU A 63 14.83 -40.73 -81.51
N ASP A 64 15.27 -41.99 -81.35
CA ASP A 64 16.64 -42.43 -80.98
C ASP A 64 17.08 -42.37 -79.50
N PHE A 65 16.29 -41.82 -78.57
CA PHE A 65 16.62 -41.78 -77.14
C PHE A 65 15.65 -42.54 -76.25
N ARG A 66 16.16 -43.11 -75.15
CA ARG A 66 15.32 -43.72 -74.10
C ARG A 66 14.39 -42.64 -73.50
N PRO A 67 13.09 -42.94 -73.27
CA PRO A 67 12.19 -42.01 -72.60
C PRO A 67 12.76 -41.56 -71.26
N GLN A 68 12.82 -40.25 -71.03
CA GLN A 68 13.32 -39.67 -69.78
C GLN A 68 12.21 -38.94 -69.02
N LYS A 69 12.12 -39.23 -67.73
CA LYS A 69 11.26 -38.50 -66.80
C LYS A 69 11.86 -37.11 -66.56
N VAL A 70 11.14 -36.06 -66.91
CA VAL A 70 11.59 -34.67 -66.75
C VAL A 70 11.09 -34.03 -65.46
N GLY A 71 9.98 -34.52 -64.91
CA GLY A 71 9.46 -34.00 -63.65
C GLY A 71 8.03 -34.42 -63.38
N ILE A 72 7.43 -33.77 -62.39
CA ILE A 72 6.04 -33.95 -62.01
C ILE A 72 5.39 -32.57 -62.02
N ILE A 73 4.23 -32.48 -62.65
CA ILE A 73 3.42 -31.26 -62.68
C ILE A 73 2.09 -31.50 -61.97
N ASP A 74 1.55 -30.45 -61.36
CA ASP A 74 0.21 -30.45 -60.78
C ASP A 74 -0.68 -29.53 -61.61
N VAL A 75 -1.76 -30.09 -62.16
CA VAL A 75 -2.71 -29.35 -63.00
C VAL A 75 -4.02 -29.22 -62.22
N TYR A 76 -4.48 -27.99 -62.01
CA TYR A 76 -5.73 -27.67 -61.30
C TYR A 76 -6.77 -27.08 -62.27
N THR A 77 -8.04 -27.01 -61.84
CA THR A 77 -9.14 -26.44 -62.64
C THR A 77 -8.97 -24.96 -62.97
N ASP A 78 -8.28 -24.23 -62.09
CA ASP A 78 -7.99 -22.80 -62.15
C ASP A 78 -6.55 -22.50 -62.60
N SER A 79 -5.79 -23.52 -62.99
CA SER A 79 -4.45 -23.30 -63.52
C SER A 79 -4.50 -22.48 -64.82
N PRO A 80 -3.68 -21.43 -64.95
CA PRO A 80 -3.60 -20.66 -66.19
C PRO A 80 -2.99 -21.52 -67.31
N ASP A 81 -3.38 -21.23 -68.55
CA ASP A 81 -2.74 -21.82 -69.73
C ASP A 81 -1.27 -21.40 -69.79
N GLY A 82 -0.37 -22.35 -70.06
CA GLY A 82 1.06 -22.11 -69.94
C GLY A 82 1.92 -23.19 -70.61
N SER A 83 3.23 -22.96 -70.65
CA SER A 83 4.17 -23.94 -71.20
C SER A 83 4.46 -25.06 -70.20
N LEU A 84 4.88 -26.22 -70.69
CA LEU A 84 5.27 -27.35 -69.86
C LEU A 84 6.38 -26.95 -68.88
N ASN A 85 7.29 -26.08 -69.31
CA ASN A 85 8.33 -25.55 -68.46
C ASN A 85 7.77 -24.66 -67.34
N ASP A 86 6.71 -23.87 -67.60
CA ASP A 86 6.06 -23.06 -66.56
C ASP A 86 5.44 -23.94 -65.49
N PHE A 87 4.77 -25.04 -65.89
CA PHE A 87 4.24 -26.03 -64.95
C PHE A 87 5.34 -26.80 -64.20
N LEU A 88 6.50 -27.02 -64.81
CA LEU A 88 7.66 -27.67 -64.16
C LEU A 88 8.44 -26.72 -63.23
N THR A 89 8.42 -25.42 -63.50
CA THR A 89 9.15 -24.38 -62.73
C THR A 89 8.26 -23.69 -61.70
N ALA A 90 6.94 -23.86 -61.77
CA ALA A 90 5.99 -23.37 -60.80
C ALA A 90 6.36 -23.90 -59.40
N THR A 91 7.09 -23.05 -58.68
CA THR A 91 7.59 -23.36 -57.34
C THR A 91 6.40 -23.30 -56.40
N LYS A 92 6.08 -24.41 -55.73
CA LYS A 92 4.91 -24.53 -54.85
C LYS A 92 4.94 -23.49 -53.72
N VAL A 93 3.91 -22.65 -53.67
CA VAL A 93 3.55 -21.81 -52.50
C VAL A 93 2.73 -22.62 -51.48
N GLU A 94 2.71 -23.95 -51.59
CA GLU A 94 2.00 -24.85 -50.67
C GLU A 94 2.82 -25.12 -49.40
N TYR A 95 2.92 -24.13 -48.52
CA TYR A 95 3.22 -24.31 -47.08
C TYR A 95 2.26 -23.52 -46.17
N LEU A 96 0.98 -23.43 -46.58
CA LEU A 96 -0.11 -22.91 -45.73
C LEU A 96 -1.15 -24.01 -45.53
N THR A 97 -0.75 -25.11 -44.88
CA THR A 97 -1.71 -26.12 -44.43
C THR A 97 -2.62 -25.50 -43.36
N PRO A 98 -3.93 -25.83 -43.32
CA PRO A 98 -4.85 -25.34 -42.27
C PRO A 98 -4.34 -25.59 -40.84
N ASP A 99 -3.54 -26.64 -40.66
CA ASP A 99 -2.94 -27.02 -39.38
C ASP A 99 -1.92 -25.99 -38.86
N VAL A 100 -1.04 -25.47 -39.73
CA VAL A 100 -0.05 -24.45 -39.34
C VAL A 100 -0.74 -23.15 -38.95
N MET A 101 -1.82 -22.78 -39.64
CA MET A 101 -2.58 -21.57 -39.30
C MET A 101 -3.36 -21.71 -37.99
N ASN A 102 -3.83 -22.92 -37.68
CA ASN A 102 -4.45 -23.23 -36.40
C ASN A 102 -3.44 -23.14 -35.24
N GLN A 103 -2.22 -23.67 -35.42
CA GLN A 103 -1.15 -23.54 -34.43
C GLN A 103 -0.75 -22.08 -34.19
N PHE A 104 -0.67 -21.27 -35.26
CA PHE A 104 -0.38 -19.85 -35.13
C PHE A 104 -1.48 -19.10 -34.38
N ASN A 105 -2.76 -19.38 -34.68
CA ASN A 105 -3.88 -18.79 -33.96
C ASN A 105 -3.92 -19.19 -32.48
N LEU A 106 -3.62 -20.46 -32.17
CA LEU A 106 -3.52 -20.94 -30.79
C LEU A 106 -2.37 -20.27 -30.04
N LEU A 107 -1.20 -20.10 -30.67
CA LEU A 107 -0.07 -19.38 -30.10
C LEU A 107 -0.39 -17.90 -29.85
N ALA A 108 -1.08 -17.24 -30.80
CA ALA A 108 -1.51 -15.86 -30.65
C ALA A 108 -2.55 -15.70 -29.52
N GLN A 109 -3.45 -16.67 -29.35
CA GLN A 109 -4.38 -16.71 -28.21
C GLN A 109 -3.63 -16.89 -26.89
N HIS A 110 -2.75 -17.88 -26.79
CA HIS A 110 -1.92 -18.11 -25.60
C HIS A 110 -1.08 -16.87 -25.24
N SER A 111 -0.57 -16.16 -26.23
CA SER A 111 0.22 -14.94 -26.01
C SER A 111 -0.64 -13.80 -25.44
N ARG A 112 -1.89 -13.66 -25.92
CA ARG A 112 -2.85 -12.68 -25.36
C ARG A 112 -3.24 -13.05 -23.94
N GLU A 113 -3.59 -14.30 -23.69
CA GLU A 113 -3.94 -14.78 -22.35
C GLU A 113 -2.78 -14.62 -21.36
N ALA A 114 -1.54 -14.90 -21.80
CA ALA A 114 -0.34 -14.66 -21.00
C ALA A 114 -0.11 -13.16 -20.73
N ALA A 115 -0.36 -12.29 -21.70
CA ALA A 115 -0.28 -10.84 -21.52
C ALA A 115 -1.34 -10.32 -20.55
N ASP A 116 -2.59 -10.79 -20.65
CA ASP A 116 -3.68 -10.44 -19.74
C ASP A 116 -3.40 -10.93 -18.32
N ALA A 117 -2.89 -12.16 -18.18
CA ALA A 117 -2.47 -12.70 -16.89
C ALA A 117 -1.30 -11.90 -16.28
N ALA A 118 -0.33 -11.48 -17.09
CA ALA A 118 0.77 -10.63 -16.64
C ALA A 118 0.30 -9.22 -16.24
N ALA A 119 -0.68 -8.66 -16.97
CA ALA A 119 -1.28 -7.37 -16.63
C ALA A 119 -2.09 -7.46 -15.33
N ALA A 120 -2.86 -8.53 -15.13
CA ALA A 120 -3.59 -8.79 -13.88
C ALA A 120 -2.62 -8.99 -12.70
N ALA A 121 -1.55 -9.75 -12.89
CA ALA A 121 -0.51 -9.95 -11.88
C ALA A 121 0.20 -8.63 -11.51
N SER A 122 0.47 -7.77 -12.49
CA SER A 122 1.07 -6.45 -12.26
C SER A 122 0.15 -5.52 -11.48
N GLN A 123 -1.15 -5.53 -11.78
CA GLN A 123 -2.14 -4.79 -10.99
C GLN A 123 -2.23 -5.33 -9.56
N GLY A 124 -2.25 -6.66 -9.40
CA GLY A 124 -2.17 -7.31 -8.10
C GLY A 124 -0.95 -6.85 -7.29
N ALA A 125 0.24 -6.87 -7.89
CA ALA A 125 1.47 -6.39 -7.26
C ALA A 125 1.38 -4.91 -6.84
N SER A 126 0.78 -4.04 -7.67
CA SER A 126 0.55 -2.64 -7.30
C SER A 126 -0.38 -2.52 -6.09
N THR A 127 -1.50 -3.23 -6.07
CA THR A 127 -2.43 -3.18 -4.92
C THR A 127 -1.80 -3.69 -3.63
N ILE A 128 -0.94 -4.72 -3.72
CA ILE A 128 -0.20 -5.25 -2.58
C ILE A 128 0.80 -4.20 -2.07
N LYS A 129 1.50 -3.52 -2.99
CA LYS A 129 2.41 -2.43 -2.65
C LYS A 129 1.67 -1.30 -1.93
N ASP A 130 0.55 -0.83 -2.46
CA ASP A 130 -0.24 0.24 -1.86
C ASP A 130 -0.77 -0.17 -0.47
N ALA A 131 -1.21 -1.43 -0.32
CA ALA A 131 -1.62 -1.97 0.96
C ALA A 131 -0.46 -2.03 1.97
N ALA A 132 0.74 -2.41 1.52
CA ALA A 132 1.94 -2.43 2.36
C ALA A 132 2.37 -1.02 2.80
N GLU A 133 2.35 -0.04 1.89
CA GLU A 133 2.65 1.37 2.20
C GLU A 133 1.64 1.96 3.19
N LYS A 134 0.35 1.64 3.02
CA LYS A 134 -0.70 2.03 3.98
C LYS A 134 -0.50 1.35 5.34
N ALA A 135 -0.16 0.06 5.37
CA ALA A 135 0.12 -0.65 6.60
C ALA A 135 1.34 -0.06 7.34
N ALA A 136 2.42 0.24 6.63
CA ALA A 136 3.60 0.89 7.20
C ALA A 136 3.27 2.29 7.76
N SER A 137 2.48 3.08 7.03
CA SER A 137 2.02 4.41 7.48
C SER A 137 1.17 4.31 8.74
N ASN A 138 0.25 3.34 8.79
CA ASN A 138 -0.58 3.09 9.97
C ASN A 138 0.24 2.63 11.18
N ALA A 139 1.26 1.78 10.96
CA ALA A 139 2.17 1.35 12.02
C ALA A 139 2.94 2.55 12.62
N ALA A 140 3.49 3.43 11.77
CA ALA A 140 4.18 4.63 12.23
C ALA A 140 3.26 5.59 13.00
N LEU A 141 2.00 5.74 12.56
CA LEU A 141 0.99 6.53 13.29
C LEU A 141 0.64 5.91 14.65
N SER A 142 0.56 4.58 14.72
CA SER A 142 0.32 3.85 15.96
C SER A 142 1.47 4.05 16.96
N GLU A 143 2.72 3.94 16.51
CA GLU A 143 3.91 4.20 17.34
C GLU A 143 3.92 5.63 17.88
N LYS A 144 3.62 6.62 17.03
CA LYS A 144 3.52 8.03 17.46
C LYS A 144 2.43 8.24 18.50
N SER A 145 1.27 7.58 18.32
CA SER A 145 0.14 7.67 19.25
C SER A 145 0.47 7.01 20.60
N ALA A 146 1.19 5.88 20.58
CA ALA A 146 1.69 5.23 21.78
C ALA A 146 2.71 6.12 22.52
N GLY A 147 3.63 6.75 21.78
CA GLY A 147 4.57 7.73 22.35
C GLY A 147 3.87 8.93 23.01
N ALA A 148 2.86 9.50 22.34
CA ALA A 148 2.07 10.60 22.89
C ALA A 148 1.30 10.19 24.16
N SER A 149 0.73 8.97 24.16
CA SER A 149 0.04 8.41 25.33
C SER A 149 0.98 8.19 26.51
N ALA A 150 2.20 7.69 26.26
CA ALA A 150 3.22 7.53 27.28
C ALA A 150 3.67 8.87 27.88
N LEU A 151 3.79 9.92 27.05
CA LEU A 151 4.08 11.27 27.54
C LEU A 151 2.95 11.82 28.40
N ALA A 152 1.70 11.66 27.97
CA ALA A 152 0.52 12.07 28.73
C ALA A 152 0.45 11.38 30.10
N ALA A 153 0.79 10.09 30.17
CA ALA A 153 0.87 9.34 31.43
C ALA A 153 1.93 9.93 32.38
N ARG A 154 3.14 10.26 31.87
CA ARG A 154 4.19 10.89 32.69
C ARG A 154 3.80 12.28 33.20
N VAL A 155 3.13 13.07 32.37
CA VAL A 155 2.61 14.39 32.76
C VAL A 155 1.57 14.24 33.87
N SER A 156 0.67 13.25 33.75
CA SER A 156 -0.33 12.93 34.78
C SER A 156 0.32 12.50 36.10
N GLU A 157 1.33 11.64 36.04
CA GLU A 157 2.12 11.23 37.21
C GLU A 157 2.79 12.42 37.91
N THR A 158 3.39 13.32 37.13
CA THR A 158 4.01 14.55 37.65
C THR A 158 2.98 15.46 38.31
N ALA A 159 1.81 15.63 37.70
CA ALA A 159 0.71 16.41 38.27
C ALA A 159 0.16 15.80 39.57
N ALA A 160 0.07 14.47 39.65
CA ALA A 160 -0.32 13.76 40.85
C ALA A 160 0.70 13.93 41.98
N ALA A 161 1.99 13.83 41.67
CA ALA A 161 3.08 14.11 42.62
C ALA A 161 3.03 15.56 43.13
N GLY A 162 2.82 16.53 42.23
CA GLY A 162 2.61 17.93 42.58
C GLY A 162 1.42 18.13 43.51
N SER A 163 0.29 17.50 43.22
CA SER A 163 -0.91 17.55 44.06
C SER A 163 -0.67 16.96 45.46
N SER A 164 0.06 15.85 45.55
CA SER A 164 0.46 15.25 46.83
C SER A 164 1.33 16.20 47.66
N SER A 165 2.31 16.88 47.04
CA SER A 165 3.15 17.86 47.72
C SER A 165 2.36 19.09 48.21
N GLY A 166 1.38 19.55 47.41
CA GLY A 166 0.47 20.63 47.79
C GLY A 166 -0.43 20.26 48.96
N ALA A 167 -0.94 19.03 48.99
CA ALA A 167 -1.71 18.50 50.12
C ALA A 167 -0.86 18.42 51.40
N ALA A 168 0.39 17.95 51.30
CA ALA A 168 1.31 17.92 52.43
C ALA A 168 1.63 19.32 52.98
N SER A 169 1.84 20.29 52.10
CA SER A 169 2.06 21.69 52.47
C SER A 169 0.83 22.31 53.15
N SER A 170 -0.37 22.00 52.65
CA SER A 170 -1.63 22.44 53.24
C SER A 170 -1.85 21.84 54.63
N ALA A 171 -1.53 20.55 54.81
CA ALA A 171 -1.59 19.88 56.10
C ALA A 171 -0.62 20.49 57.11
N ALA A 172 0.61 20.80 56.68
CA ALA A 172 1.60 21.49 57.52
C ALA A 172 1.12 22.89 57.92
N GLY A 173 0.55 23.66 56.99
CA GLY A 173 -0.04 24.97 57.27
C GLY A 173 -1.19 24.89 58.28
N ALA A 174 -2.08 23.90 58.15
CA ALA A 174 -3.15 23.66 59.11
C ALA A 174 -2.61 23.34 60.51
N ALA A 175 -1.58 22.49 60.62
CA ALA A 175 -0.94 22.18 61.89
C ALA A 175 -0.30 23.43 62.54
N ALA A 176 0.34 24.29 61.74
CA ALA A 176 0.91 25.55 62.23
C ALA A 176 -0.18 26.52 62.74
N SER A 177 -1.32 26.61 62.05
CA SER A 177 -2.47 27.40 62.50
C SER A 177 -3.05 26.88 63.82
N VAL A 178 -3.15 25.56 64.00
CA VAL A 178 -3.58 24.96 65.27
C VAL A 178 -2.60 25.29 66.40
N ALA A 179 -1.29 25.22 66.15
CA ALA A 179 -0.28 25.58 67.14
C ALA A 179 -0.37 27.06 67.53
N SER A 180 -0.56 27.95 66.56
CA SER A 180 -0.73 29.40 66.79
C SER A 180 -1.97 29.67 67.63
N ALA A 181 -3.12 29.07 67.27
CA ALA A 181 -4.36 29.20 68.05
C ALA A 181 -4.21 28.72 69.51
N LYS A 182 -3.42 27.66 69.75
CA LYS A 182 -3.12 27.19 71.10
C LYS A 182 -2.27 28.20 71.89
N SER A 183 -1.30 28.84 71.23
CA SER A 183 -0.49 29.90 71.83
C SER A 183 -1.33 31.14 72.17
N ASP A 184 -2.23 31.53 71.28
CA ASP A 184 -3.15 32.65 71.50
C ASP A 184 -4.10 32.37 72.65
N ALA A 185 -4.64 31.15 72.74
CA ALA A 185 -5.48 30.71 73.86
C ALA A 185 -4.72 30.77 75.21
N ALA A 186 -3.45 30.36 75.23
CA ALA A 186 -2.60 30.46 76.42
C ALA A 186 -2.32 31.92 76.81
N SER A 187 -2.05 32.78 75.83
CA SER A 187 -1.82 34.21 76.04
C SER A 187 -3.08 34.92 76.56
N ALA A 188 -4.26 34.56 76.06
CA ALA A 188 -5.54 35.04 76.55
C ALA A 188 -5.80 34.60 78.00
N ALA A 189 -5.49 33.34 78.34
CA ALA A 189 -5.61 32.84 79.71
C ALA A 189 -4.66 33.57 80.68
N ALA A 190 -3.40 33.80 80.28
CA ALA A 190 -2.44 34.57 81.06
C ALA A 190 -2.91 36.03 81.26
N SER A 191 -3.44 36.66 80.22
CA SER A 191 -3.99 38.02 80.29
C SER A 191 -5.16 38.11 81.28
N LYS A 192 -6.05 37.10 81.30
CA LYS A 192 -7.15 37.00 82.26
C LYS A 192 -6.63 36.90 83.70
N LEU A 193 -5.58 36.10 83.94
CA LEU A 193 -4.97 35.99 85.27
C LEU A 193 -4.35 37.31 85.72
N ASN A 194 -3.57 37.96 84.85
CA ASN A 194 -2.96 39.26 85.13
C ASN A 194 -4.00 40.34 85.46
N ALA A 195 -5.13 40.35 84.75
CA ALA A 195 -6.25 41.23 85.04
C ALA A 195 -6.86 40.95 86.43
N ALA A 196 -7.04 39.67 86.78
CA ALA A 196 -7.54 39.28 88.11
C ALA A 196 -6.57 39.67 89.23
N THR A 197 -5.26 39.47 89.04
CA THR A 197 -4.22 39.91 89.98
C THR A 197 -4.24 41.43 90.15
N SER A 198 -4.33 42.18 89.05
CA SER A 198 -4.40 43.65 89.09
C SER A 198 -5.64 44.14 89.84
N ALA A 199 -6.79 43.49 89.65
CA ALA A 199 -8.01 43.78 90.39
C ALA A 199 -7.84 43.52 91.90
N ALA A 200 -7.20 42.42 92.28
CA ALA A 200 -6.91 42.12 93.69
C ALA A 200 -5.97 43.16 94.33
N VAL A 201 -4.90 43.56 93.63
CA VAL A 201 -3.98 44.61 94.08
C VAL A 201 -4.71 45.95 94.26
N ALA A 202 -5.63 46.29 93.35
CA ALA A 202 -6.44 47.50 93.47
C ALA A 202 -7.35 47.46 94.72
N VAL A 203 -7.97 46.32 95.03
CA VAL A 203 -8.77 46.14 96.26
C VAL A 203 -7.90 46.31 97.50
N THR A 204 -6.75 45.64 97.58
CA THR A 204 -5.82 45.79 98.71
C THR A 204 -5.38 47.24 98.89
N SER A 205 -5.04 47.93 97.80
CA SER A 205 -4.63 49.33 97.84
C SER A 205 -5.76 50.25 98.34
N ALA A 206 -7.00 50.01 97.90
CA ALA A 206 -8.17 50.73 98.40
C ALA A 206 -8.39 50.49 99.91
N THR A 207 -8.23 49.25 100.39
CA THR A 207 -8.29 48.95 101.83
C THR A 207 -7.20 49.67 102.60
N THR A 208 -5.95 49.64 102.13
CA THR A 208 -4.84 50.35 102.78
C THR A 208 -5.08 51.86 102.85
N ALA A 209 -5.59 52.45 101.76
CA ALA A 209 -5.95 53.87 101.73
C ALA A 209 -7.06 54.20 102.74
N GLN A 210 -8.07 53.34 102.88
CA GLN A 210 -9.13 53.50 103.89
C GLN A 210 -8.56 53.43 105.32
N THR A 211 -7.74 52.43 105.63
CA THR A 211 -7.10 52.31 106.95
C THR A 211 -6.23 53.52 107.28
N ALA A 212 -5.50 54.06 106.30
CA ALA A 212 -4.71 55.29 106.49
C ALA A 212 -5.60 56.51 106.75
N ALA A 213 -6.74 56.63 106.07
CA ALA A 213 -7.72 57.69 106.31
C ALA A 213 -8.34 57.60 107.72
N ASP A 214 -8.67 56.38 108.17
CA ASP A 214 -9.19 56.13 109.51
C ASP A 214 -8.16 56.49 110.59
N ALA A 215 -6.89 56.08 110.40
CA ALA A 215 -5.79 56.41 111.32
C ALA A 215 -5.50 57.92 111.38
N ALA A 216 -5.56 58.62 110.25
CA ALA A 216 -5.44 60.07 110.19
C ALA A 216 -6.57 60.78 110.95
N SER A 217 -7.80 60.27 110.82
CA SER A 217 -8.97 60.78 111.55
C SER A 217 -8.81 60.57 113.07
N ALA A 218 -8.42 59.37 113.51
CA ALA A 218 -8.16 59.10 114.92
C ALA A 218 -7.03 59.98 115.49
N SER A 219 -5.95 60.20 114.72
CA SER A 219 -4.85 61.09 115.12
C SER A 219 -5.30 62.53 115.28
N LYS A 220 -6.19 63.01 114.40
CA LYS A 220 -6.83 64.33 114.50
C LYS A 220 -7.63 64.46 115.80
N ASP A 221 -8.40 63.43 116.16
CA ASP A 221 -9.20 63.42 117.39
C ASP A 221 -8.31 63.43 118.65
N VAL A 222 -7.25 62.62 118.68
CA VAL A 222 -6.25 62.62 119.77
C VAL A 222 -5.60 64.00 119.91
N ALA A 223 -5.17 64.61 118.80
CA ALA A 223 -4.57 65.94 118.82
C ALA A 223 -5.54 67.00 119.37
N ALA A 224 -6.82 66.95 118.97
CA ALA A 224 -7.86 67.84 119.48
C ALA A 224 -8.09 67.65 120.99
N LYS A 225 -8.10 66.40 121.46
CA LYS A 225 -8.21 66.07 122.89
C LYS A 225 -7.02 66.61 123.68
N SER A 226 -5.79 66.34 123.23
CA SER A 226 -4.58 66.86 123.89
C SER A 226 -4.55 68.39 123.94
N ALA A 227 -4.98 69.08 122.87
CA ALA A 227 -5.10 70.54 122.87
C ALA A 227 -6.12 71.02 123.92
N SER A 228 -7.26 70.35 124.05
CA SER A 228 -8.27 70.68 125.07
C SER A 228 -7.75 70.47 126.50
N ASP A 229 -7.03 69.37 126.74
CA ASP A 229 -6.47 69.06 128.06
C ASP A 229 -5.35 70.05 128.45
N ALA A 230 -4.48 70.43 127.50
CA ALA A 230 -3.45 71.44 127.70
C ALA A 230 -4.05 72.82 128.05
N ASN A 231 -5.15 73.20 127.38
CA ASN A 231 -5.85 74.44 127.69
C ASN A 231 -6.46 74.43 129.10
N ALA A 232 -6.99 73.28 129.56
CA ALA A 232 -7.52 73.14 130.91
C ALA A 232 -6.43 73.28 131.99
N VAL A 233 -5.24 72.72 131.77
CA VAL A 233 -4.09 72.86 132.68
C VAL A 233 -3.57 74.30 132.74
N ALA A 234 -3.57 75.03 131.62
CA ALA A 234 -3.13 76.43 131.59
C ALA A 234 -4.07 77.40 132.35
N THR A 235 -5.32 76.99 132.61
CA THR A 235 -6.33 77.78 133.33
C THR A 235 -6.46 77.41 134.83
N ALA A 236 -5.68 76.45 135.32
CA ALA A 236 -5.61 76.02 136.72
C ALA A 236 -4.42 76.65 137.44
#